data_AF-A0A6L9UE78-F1
#
_entry.id   AF-A0A6L9UE78-F1
#
_cell.length_a   1.000
_cell.length_b   1.000
_cell.length_c   1.000
_cell.angle_alpha   90.00
_cell.angle_beta   90.00
_cell.angle_gamma   90.00
#
_symmetry.space_group_name_H-M   'P 1'
#
loop_
_entity.id
_entity.type
_entity.pdbx_description
1 polymer ?
#
loop_
_entity_poly.entity_id
_entity_poly.type
_entity_poly.pdbx_seq_one_letter_code
_entity_poly.pdbx_strand_id
1 'polypeptide(L)' 'MATHPSNEHHHTAAGHHAAAAHHHYEAAHAHTHGKHDEAKHHSMAAQEHAERAHKSTAEAHKHSGK' A
#
# COMPACT_ATOMS: atom_id res chain seq x y z
N MET A 1 10.86 16.71 18.23
CA MET A 1 10.82 17.06 16.80
C MET A 1 9.37 16.89 16.35
N ALA A 2 8.67 17.98 16.02
CA ALA A 2 7.32 17.87 15.47
C ALA A 2 7.44 17.39 14.02
N THR A 3 7.22 16.11 13.78
CA THR A 3 7.12 15.56 12.42
C THR A 3 5.96 16.27 11.72
N HIS A 4 6.27 16.93 10.61
CA HIS A 4 5.24 17.59 9.80
C HIS A 4 4.17 16.53 9.43
N PRO A 5 2.86 16.81 9.58
CA PRO A 5 1.80 15.83 9.32
C PRO A 5 1.89 15.24 7.90
N SER A 6 2.34 16.04 6.93
CA SER A 6 2.64 15.55 5.58
C SER A 6 3.70 14.43 5.56
N ASN A 7 4.76 14.55 6.37
CA ASN A 7 5.82 13.53 6.45
C ASN A 7 5.30 12.21 7.05
N GLU A 8 4.45 12.28 8.07
CA GLU A 8 3.82 11.11 8.67
C GLU A 8 2.90 10.38 7.67
N HIS A 9 2.13 11.13 6.89
CA HIS A 9 1.31 10.58 5.82
C HIS A 9 2.15 9.97 4.69
N HIS A 10 3.29 10.58 4.32
CA HIS A 10 4.22 9.99 3.34
C HIS A 10 4.83 8.67 3.84
N HIS A 11 5.25 8.60 5.11
CA HIS A 11 5.74 7.34 5.69
C HIS A 11 4.65 6.27 5.75
N THR A 12 3.43 6.65 6.11
CA THR A 12 2.28 5.73 6.12
C THR A 12 1.97 5.22 4.71
N ALA A 13 1.95 6.11 3.71
CA ALA A 13 1.75 5.73 2.32
C ALA A 13 2.85 4.78 1.83
N ALA A 14 4.12 5.06 2.14
CA ALA A 14 5.24 4.20 1.78
C ALA A 14 5.12 2.81 2.42
N GLY A 15 4.71 2.72 3.69
CA GLY A 15 4.45 1.44 4.37
C GLY A 15 3.35 0.64 3.70
N HIS A 16 2.25 1.29 3.31
CA HIS A 16 1.17 0.64 2.57
C HIS A 16 1.60 0.23 1.15
N HIS A 17 2.37 1.04 0.43
CA HIS A 17 2.92 0.63 -0.87
C HIS A 17 3.87 -0.57 -0.75
N ALA A 18 4.69 -0.64 0.30
CA ALA A 18 5.55 -1.80 0.54
C ALA A 18 4.73 -3.07 0.81
N ALA A 19 3.67 -2.98 1.62
CA ALA A 19 2.75 -4.10 1.86
C ALA A 19 2.01 -4.54 0.58
N ALA A 20 1.56 -3.57 -0.24
CA ALA A 20 0.93 -3.87 -1.52
C ALA A 20 1.89 -4.60 -2.47
N ALA A 21 3.14 -4.14 -2.57
CA ALA A 21 4.16 -4.79 -3.38
C ALA A 21 4.44 -6.21 -2.89
N HIS A 22 4.56 -6.42 -1.57
CA HIS A 22 4.73 -7.74 -0.99
C HIS A 22 3.61 -8.70 -1.41
N HIS A 23 2.36 -8.28 -1.25
CA HIS A 23 1.22 -9.10 -1.66
C HIS A 23 1.14 -9.33 -3.17
N HIS A 24 1.56 -8.37 -4.01
CA HIS A 24 1.67 -8.64 -5.45
C HIS A 24 2.69 -9.75 -5.75
N TYR A 25 3.82 -9.79 -5.06
CA TYR A 25 4.79 -10.87 -5.20
C TYR A 25 4.24 -12.20 -4.71
N GLU A 26 3.55 -12.23 -3.58
CA GLU A 26 2.90 -13.44 -3.07
C GLU A 26 1.78 -13.93 -4.00
N ALA A 27 0.98 -13.02 -4.57
CA ALA A 27 -0.04 -13.36 -5.55
C ALA A 27 0.57 -13.98 -6.80
N ALA A 28 1.66 -13.40 -7.32
CA ALA A 28 2.39 -13.96 -8.46
C ALA A 28 2.95 -15.35 -8.13
N HIS A 29 3.55 -15.50 -6.95
CA HIS A 29 4.06 -16.79 -6.47
C HIS A 29 2.94 -17.83 -6.36
N ALA A 30 1.82 -17.50 -5.72
CA ALA A 30 0.66 -18.38 -5.61
C ALA A 30 0.08 -18.74 -6.98
N HIS A 31 0.00 -17.79 -7.92
CA HIS A 31 -0.42 -18.04 -9.30
C HIS A 31 0.48 -19.06 -10.00
N THR A 32 1.80 -18.90 -9.91
CA THR A 32 2.76 -19.85 -10.52
C THR A 32 2.66 -21.27 -9.95
N HIS A 33 2.17 -21.41 -8.72
CA HIS A 33 1.96 -22.71 -8.06
C HIS A 33 0.54 -23.27 -8.22
N GLY A 34 -0.31 -22.63 -9.05
CA GLY A 34 -1.70 -23.05 -9.28
C GLY A 34 -2.66 -22.76 -8.12
N LYS A 35 -2.23 -21.99 -7.11
CA LYS A 35 -3.04 -21.61 -5.95
C LYS A 35 -3.85 -20.35 -6.22
N HIS A 36 -4.86 -20.47 -7.09
CA HIS A 36 -5.60 -19.32 -7.59
C HIS A 36 -6.38 -18.55 -6.51
N ASP A 37 -6.93 -19.21 -5.50
CA ASP A 37 -7.67 -18.52 -4.43
C ASP A 37 -6.75 -17.76 -3.48
N GLU A 38 -5.58 -18.32 -3.15
CA GLU A 38 -4.53 -17.63 -2.39
C GLU A 38 -4.01 -16.41 -3.18
N ALA A 39 -3.82 -16.57 -4.49
CA ALA A 39 -3.41 -15.47 -5.35
C ALA A 39 -4.43 -14.33 -5.41
N LYS A 40 -5.73 -14.65 -5.48
CA LYS A 40 -6.81 -13.65 -5.41
C LYS A 40 -6.81 -12.93 -4.07
N HIS A 41 -6.65 -13.65 -2.97
CA HIS A 41 -6.61 -13.06 -1.64
C HIS A 41 -5.45 -12.06 -1.51
N HIS A 42 -4.26 -12.44 -1.96
CA HIS A 42 -3.11 -11.52 -1.99
C HIS A 42 -3.34 -10.35 -2.95
N SER A 43 -3.93 -10.57 -4.13
CA SER A 43 -4.26 -9.48 -5.05
C SER A 43 -5.25 -8.47 -4.44
N MET A 44 -6.26 -8.94 -3.71
CA MET A 44 -7.22 -8.08 -3.02
C MET A 44 -6.55 -7.29 -1.88
N ALA A 45 -5.71 -7.95 -1.08
CA ALA A 45 -4.94 -7.30 -0.02
C ALA A 45 -3.99 -6.24 -0.59
N ALA A 46 -3.35 -6.52 -1.73
CA ALA A 46 -2.49 -5.57 -2.43
C ALA A 46 -3.28 -4.32 -2.87
N GLN A 47 -4.47 -4.51 -3.43
CA GLN A 47 -5.34 -3.40 -3.83
C GLN A 47 -5.78 -2.55 -2.63
N GLU A 48 -6.21 -3.17 -1.53
CA GLU A 48 -6.60 -2.45 -0.31
C GLU A 48 -5.45 -1.59 0.23
N HIS A 49 -4.24 -2.14 0.25
CA HIS A 49 -3.05 -1.40 0.65
C HIS A 49 -2.71 -0.26 -0.31
N ALA A 50 -2.81 -0.48 -1.63
CA ALA A 50 -2.59 0.57 -2.62
C ALA A 50 -3.60 1.72 -2.47
N GLU A 51 -4.88 1.42 -2.23
CA GLU A 51 -5.92 2.44 -1.98
C GLU A 51 -5.62 3.24 -0.71
N ARG A 52 -5.23 2.57 0.39
CA ARG A 52 -4.83 3.25 1.62
C ARG A 52 -3.60 4.12 1.42
N ALA A 53 -2.61 3.65 0.66
CA ALA A 53 -1.43 4.42 0.33
C ALA A 53 -1.75 5.68 -0.47
N HIS A 54 -2.63 5.56 -1.47
CA HIS A 54 -3.13 6.70 -2.25
C HIS A 54 -3.88 7.70 -1.38
N LYS A 55 -4.75 7.23 -0.48
CA LYS A 55 -5.45 8.10 0.47
C LYS A 55 -4.48 8.85 1.37
N SER A 56 -3.50 8.16 1.97
CA SER A 56 -2.48 8.80 2.79
C SER A 56 -1.66 9.82 1.98
N THR A 57 -1.29 9.52 0.75
CA THR A 57 -0.58 10.47 -0.12
C THR A 57 -1.42 11.70 -0.44
N ALA A 58 -2.71 11.53 -0.72
CA ALA A 58 -3.63 12.65 -0.95
C ALA A 58 -3.78 13.55 0.30
N GLU A 59 -3.85 12.96 1.50
CA GLU A 59 -3.84 13.72 2.75
C GLU A 59 -2.50 14.44 2.97
N ALA A 60 -1.37 13.78 2.68
CA ALA A 60 -0.03 14.40 2.73
C ALA A 60 0.04 15.67 1.88
N HIS A 61 -0.53 15.63 0.66
CA HIS A 61 -0.60 16.78 -0.23
C HIS A 61 -1.48 17.91 0.31
N LYS A 62 -2.63 17.59 0.92
CA LYS A 62 -3.48 18.60 1.59
C LYS A 62 -2.73 19.33 2.70
N HIS A 63 -1.88 18.61 3.44
CA HIS A 63 -1.08 19.18 4.52
C HIS A 63 0.23 19.84 4.03
N SER A 64 0.71 19.53 2.82
CA SER A 64 1.90 20.13 2.23
C SER A 64 1.63 21.48 1.55
N GLY A 65 0.37 21.82 1.28
CA GLY A 65 -0.03 23.05 0.58
C GLY A 65 -0.31 24.26 1.47
N LYS A 66 0.00 24.20 2.77
CA LYS A 66 -0.15 25.30 3.73
C LYS A 66 1.20 25.79 4.23
#